data_AF-G0TWI3-F1
#
_entry.id   AF-G0TWI3-F1
#
_cell.length_a   1.000
_cell.length_b   1.000
_cell.length_c   1.000
_cell.angle_alpha   90.00
_cell.angle_beta   90.00
_cell.angle_gamma   90.00
#
_symmetry.space_group_name_H-M   'P 1'
#
loop_
_entity.id
_entity.type
_entity.pdbx_description
1 polymer ?
#
loop_
_entity_poly.entity_id
_entity_poly.type
_entity_poly.pdbx_seq_one_letter_code
_entity_poly.pdbx_strand_id
1 'polypeptide(L)'
;MLRRPLYCPTVAVALGRAMHGKPTQSHKVRTQHSRRWWMQSKARHLTAIPHEECSSRPHFPAYNEDVDRPMVVPTDATCFNCTKPIDVGDMNSYVWVPAGNATIPTSQGYFFHFACFKCWRCKYRLMHNKFYSKDGRAWCVSCALGRDIRVPTRRWHTSYVNTHRTGSRMSGHFFPRHAHQMEFLFDPNS
;
A
#
# COMPACT_ATOMS: atom_id res chain seq x y z
N MET A 1 79.97 24.45 14.46
CA MET A 1 80.24 23.01 14.54
C MET A 1 79.75 22.49 15.89
N LEU A 2 78.86 21.50 15.83
CA LEU A 2 78.49 20.48 16.83
C LEU A 2 78.03 20.94 18.24
N ARG A 3 76.71 21.13 18.37
CA ARG A 3 75.97 21.08 19.65
C ARG A 3 75.77 19.62 20.07
N ARG A 4 76.03 19.32 21.34
CA ARG A 4 75.75 18.03 22.00
C ARG A 4 74.23 17.75 22.05
N PRO A 5 73.78 16.49 21.96
CA PRO A 5 72.37 16.13 22.07
C PRO A 5 71.89 16.15 23.52
N LEU A 6 70.71 16.74 23.75
CA LEU A 6 69.99 16.72 25.01
C LEU A 6 69.19 15.42 25.12
N TYR A 7 69.41 14.70 26.22
CA TYR A 7 68.67 13.52 26.65
C TYR A 7 67.25 13.92 27.06
N CYS A 8 66.22 13.29 26.49
CA CYS A 8 64.82 13.51 26.83
C CYS A 8 64.19 12.14 27.15
N PRO A 9 63.66 11.90 28.36
CA PRO A 9 63.05 10.63 28.69
C PRO A 9 61.67 10.51 28.02
N THR A 10 61.51 9.46 27.22
CA THR A 10 60.24 9.05 26.61
C THR A 10 59.26 8.57 27.69
N VAL A 11 58.19 9.34 27.91
CA VAL A 11 57.01 8.88 28.65
C VAL A 11 56.14 8.07 27.69
N ALA A 12 56.10 6.75 27.88
CA ALA A 12 55.19 5.86 27.16
C ALA A 12 53.76 6.08 27.67
N VAL A 13 52.93 6.79 26.89
CA VAL A 13 51.49 6.88 27.16
C VAL A 13 50.80 5.68 26.52
N ALA A 14 50.37 4.75 27.35
CA ALA A 14 49.50 3.64 26.96
C ALA A 14 48.13 4.19 26.54
N LEU A 15 47.84 4.19 25.23
CA LEU A 15 46.49 4.40 24.71
C LEU A 15 45.66 3.13 24.93
N GLY A 16 45.02 3.05 26.10
CA GLY A 16 43.99 2.07 26.40
C GLY A 16 42.80 2.23 25.44
N ARG A 17 42.47 1.15 24.73
CA ARG A 17 41.25 1.02 23.94
C ARG A 17 40.04 1.08 24.88
N ALA A 18 39.33 2.19 24.92
CA ALA A 18 38.03 2.26 25.57
C ALA A 18 36.96 1.66 24.64
N MET A 19 36.61 0.41 24.91
CA MET A 19 35.40 -0.23 24.41
C MET A 19 34.20 0.63 24.82
N HIS A 20 33.37 1.06 23.86
CA HIS A 20 32.06 1.62 24.16
C HIS A 20 31.14 0.50 24.66
N GLY A 21 31.32 0.14 25.93
CA GLY A 21 30.39 -0.69 26.69
C GLY A 21 29.05 0.03 26.83
N LYS A 22 27.96 -0.73 26.68
CA LYS A 22 26.62 -0.28 27.04
C LYS A 22 26.64 0.19 28.50
N PRO A 23 26.10 1.38 28.83
CA PRO A 23 26.02 1.81 30.21
C PRO A 23 25.23 0.78 31.03
N THR A 24 25.91 0.19 31.99
CA THR A 24 25.34 -0.62 33.05
C THR A 24 24.38 0.26 33.86
N GLN A 25 23.18 -0.28 34.08
CA GLN A 25 22.16 0.18 35.03
C GLN A 25 22.15 1.68 35.36
N SER A 26 21.60 2.50 34.46
CA SER A 26 20.96 3.75 34.88
C SER A 26 19.46 3.52 34.98
N HIS A 27 18.89 3.83 36.14
CA HIS A 27 17.45 3.84 36.34
C HIS A 27 16.88 4.95 35.44
N LYS A 28 16.49 4.59 34.22
CA LYS A 28 15.93 5.53 33.23
C LYS A 28 14.65 6.11 33.81
N VAL A 29 14.73 7.31 34.40
CA VAL A 29 13.55 8.11 34.70
C VAL A 29 12.91 8.43 33.36
N ARG A 30 11.92 7.61 33.01
CA ARG A 30 11.10 7.79 31.83
C ARG A 30 10.53 9.21 31.88
N THR A 31 11.02 10.08 31.00
CA THR A 31 10.58 11.48 30.88
C THR A 31 9.05 11.54 30.85
N GLN A 32 8.45 12.60 31.38
CA GLN A 32 6.99 12.74 31.38
C GLN A 32 6.39 12.54 29.98
N HIS A 33 7.11 12.96 28.93
CA HIS A 33 6.75 12.72 27.53
C HIS A 33 6.77 11.22 27.15
N SER A 34 7.77 10.44 27.56
CA SER A 34 7.82 9.00 27.27
C SER A 34 6.88 8.17 28.15
N ARG A 35 6.53 8.63 29.36
CA ARG A 35 5.42 8.08 30.17
C ARG A 35 4.06 8.40 29.55
N ARG A 36 3.84 9.64 29.09
CA ARG A 36 2.62 10.00 28.34
C ARG A 36 2.49 9.17 27.07
N TRP A 37 3.56 9.03 26.30
CA TRP A 37 3.56 8.22 25.08
C TRP A 37 3.23 6.76 25.40
N TRP A 38 3.81 6.15 26.44
CA TRP A 38 3.50 4.78 26.83
C TRP A 38 2.12 4.58 27.47
N MET A 39 1.62 5.56 28.22
CA MET A 39 0.26 5.51 28.79
C MET A 39 -0.82 5.81 27.76
N GLN A 40 -0.52 6.63 26.74
CA GLN A 40 -1.37 6.87 25.57
C GLN A 40 -1.26 5.74 24.52
N SER A 41 -0.14 5.02 24.47
CA SER A 41 0.07 3.88 23.56
C SER A 41 -0.38 2.55 24.14
N LYS A 42 -0.77 2.48 25.42
CA LYS A 42 -1.74 1.45 25.81
C LYS A 42 -2.94 1.74 24.95
N ALA A 43 -3.24 0.85 24.01
CA ALA A 43 -4.44 0.87 23.19
C ALA A 43 -5.65 0.83 24.12
N ARG A 44 -5.98 1.98 24.71
CA ARG A 44 -7.28 2.24 25.27
C ARG A 44 -8.16 2.12 24.04
N HIS A 45 -8.92 1.02 23.98
CA HIS A 45 -9.94 0.75 22.99
C HIS A 45 -9.49 0.06 21.68
N LEU A 46 -8.68 -0.99 21.76
CA LEU A 46 -8.98 -2.17 20.93
C LEU A 46 -10.07 -2.98 21.65
N THR A 47 -11.27 -2.41 21.78
CA THR A 47 -12.45 -3.13 22.24
C THR A 47 -13.01 -3.89 21.06
N ALA A 48 -12.96 -5.22 21.10
CA ALA A 48 -13.75 -6.03 20.19
C ALA A 48 -15.22 -5.76 20.51
N ILE A 49 -15.86 -4.90 19.72
CA ILE A 49 -17.32 -4.78 19.74
C ILE A 49 -17.82 -6.06 19.06
N PRO A 50 -18.69 -6.87 19.70
CA PRO A 50 -19.32 -8.01 19.07
C PRO A 50 -19.90 -7.59 17.72
N HIS A 51 -19.77 -8.44 16.70
CA HIS A 51 -20.23 -8.11 15.35
C HIS A 51 -21.70 -7.67 15.31
N GLU A 52 -22.52 -8.16 16.24
CA GLU A 52 -23.94 -7.81 16.40
C GLU A 52 -24.19 -6.40 16.96
N GLU A 53 -23.27 -5.85 17.76
CA GLU A 53 -23.37 -4.54 18.41
C GLU A 53 -22.75 -3.41 17.58
N CYS A 54 -22.12 -3.73 16.45
CA CYS A 54 -21.52 -2.74 15.57
C CYS A 54 -22.61 -2.02 14.76
N SER A 55 -22.88 -0.76 15.10
CA SER A 55 -23.91 0.07 14.45
C SER A 55 -23.68 0.31 12.95
N SER A 56 -22.41 0.22 12.50
CA SER A 56 -22.04 0.31 11.08
C SER A 56 -21.82 -1.08 10.51
N ARG A 57 -22.89 -1.83 10.24
CA ARG A 57 -22.79 -3.08 9.49
C ARG A 57 -22.39 -2.76 8.06
N PRO A 58 -21.34 -3.39 7.51
CA PRO A 58 -20.98 -3.19 6.11
C PRO A 58 -22.14 -3.67 5.21
N HIS A 59 -22.77 -2.74 4.49
CA HIS A 59 -23.89 -3.05 3.59
C HIS A 59 -23.37 -3.42 2.19
N PHE A 60 -22.56 -4.48 2.12
CA PHE A 60 -22.11 -5.09 0.86
C PHE A 60 -21.87 -6.60 1.08
N PRO A 61 -22.13 -7.45 0.07
CA PRO A 61 -21.80 -8.88 0.14
C PRO A 61 -20.29 -9.10 0.31
N ALA A 62 -19.92 -10.11 1.10
CA ALA A 62 -18.51 -10.41 1.38
C ALA A 62 -17.77 -11.03 0.18
N TYR A 63 -18.48 -11.87 -0.58
CA TYR A 63 -17.96 -12.50 -1.79
C TYR A 63 -18.81 -12.04 -2.98
N ASN A 64 -18.14 -11.72 -4.08
CA ASN A 64 -18.76 -11.68 -5.40
C ASN A 64 -18.60 -13.06 -6.04
N GLU A 65 -19.72 -13.65 -6.44
CA GLU A 65 -19.81 -15.00 -6.96
C GLU A 65 -19.23 -15.10 -8.38
N ASP A 66 -19.20 -14.00 -9.13
CA ASP A 66 -18.63 -13.90 -10.49
C ASP A 66 -19.12 -14.98 -11.48
N VAL A 67 -20.25 -15.65 -11.21
CA VAL A 67 -20.79 -16.75 -12.03
C VAL A 67 -21.22 -16.24 -13.41
N ASP A 68 -21.93 -15.12 -13.45
CA ASP A 68 -22.45 -14.54 -14.71
C ASP A 68 -21.34 -13.98 -15.62
N ARG A 69 -20.26 -13.51 -15.00
CA ARG A 69 -19.11 -12.94 -15.72
C ARG A 69 -17.84 -13.30 -14.95
N PRO A 70 -17.19 -14.42 -15.31
CA PRO A 70 -15.99 -14.84 -14.61
C PRO A 70 -14.91 -13.78 -14.75
N MET A 71 -14.48 -13.29 -13.59
CA MET A 71 -13.38 -12.36 -13.47
C MET A 71 -12.10 -13.17 -13.34
N VAL A 72 -11.43 -13.39 -14.48
CA VAL A 72 -10.14 -14.08 -14.60
C VAL A 72 -9.11 -13.11 -15.14
N VAL A 73 -7.89 -13.19 -14.63
CA VAL A 73 -6.77 -12.38 -15.13
C VAL A 73 -6.29 -12.95 -16.47
N PRO A 74 -6.29 -12.16 -17.56
CA PRO A 74 -5.77 -12.61 -18.85
C PRO A 74 -4.29 -12.96 -18.78
N THR A 75 -3.84 -13.93 -19.58
CA THR A 75 -2.43 -14.37 -19.62
C THR A 75 -1.49 -13.32 -20.21
N ASP A 76 -2.02 -12.44 -21.05
CA ASP A 76 -1.32 -11.33 -21.69
C ASP A 76 -1.51 -10.00 -20.95
N ALA A 77 -1.94 -10.05 -19.67
CA ALA A 77 -2.13 -8.86 -18.86
C ALA A 77 -0.85 -8.02 -18.76
N THR A 78 -0.93 -6.76 -19.20
CA THR A 78 0.17 -5.81 -19.11
C THR A 78 -0.12 -4.70 -18.11
N CYS A 79 0.94 -4.17 -17.51
CA CYS A 79 0.80 -3.03 -16.61
C CYS A 79 0.43 -1.76 -17.38
N PHE A 80 -0.64 -1.11 -16.95
CA PHE A 80 -1.15 0.11 -17.57
C PHE A 80 -0.15 1.27 -17.59
N ASN A 81 0.77 1.35 -16.61
CA ASN A 81 1.73 2.46 -16.53
C ASN A 81 3.05 2.22 -17.26
N CYS A 82 3.53 0.97 -17.31
CA CYS A 82 4.85 0.64 -17.87
C CYS A 82 4.80 -0.29 -19.08
N THR A 83 3.60 -0.75 -19.47
CA THR A 83 3.31 -1.63 -20.61
C THR A 83 4.06 -2.97 -20.61
N LYS A 84 4.73 -3.32 -19.52
CA LYS A 84 5.40 -4.62 -19.33
C LYS A 84 4.39 -5.68 -18.89
N PRO A 85 4.61 -6.96 -19.22
CA PRO A 85 3.77 -8.05 -18.75
C PRO A 85 3.75 -8.14 -17.23
N ILE A 86 2.67 -8.72 -16.71
CA ILE A 86 2.49 -9.00 -15.29
C ILE A 86 2.70 -10.49 -15.05
N ASP A 87 3.33 -10.80 -13.92
CA ASP A 87 3.43 -12.17 -13.45
C ASP A 87 2.12 -12.56 -12.77
N VAL A 88 1.32 -13.36 -13.45
CA VAL A 88 0.02 -13.83 -12.95
C VAL A 88 0.20 -14.91 -11.88
N GLY A 89 1.35 -15.59 -11.85
CA GLY A 89 1.68 -16.62 -10.86
C GLY A 89 1.93 -16.05 -9.46
N ASP A 90 2.49 -14.84 -9.39
CA ASP A 90 2.67 -14.13 -8.11
C ASP A 90 1.54 -13.15 -7.84
N MET A 91 0.55 -13.60 -7.06
CA MET A 91 -0.60 -12.78 -6.63
C MET A 91 -0.20 -11.51 -5.86
N ASN A 92 1.00 -11.46 -5.28
CA ASN A 92 1.48 -10.33 -4.49
C ASN A 92 2.24 -9.29 -5.33
N SER A 93 2.47 -9.55 -6.62
CA SER A 93 3.27 -8.67 -7.48
C SER A 93 2.48 -7.52 -8.11
N TYR A 94 1.15 -7.70 -8.25
CA TYR A 94 0.30 -6.79 -9.01
C TYR A 94 -0.95 -6.32 -8.26
N VAL A 95 -1.56 -5.29 -8.81
CA VAL A 95 -2.83 -4.69 -8.39
C VAL A 95 -3.77 -4.82 -9.57
N TRP A 96 -4.95 -5.36 -9.32
CA TRP A 96 -6.00 -5.50 -10.32
C TRP A 96 -7.19 -4.63 -9.94
N VAL A 97 -7.50 -3.67 -10.80
CA VAL A 97 -8.66 -2.79 -10.67
C VAL A 97 -9.69 -3.23 -11.71
N PRO A 98 -10.71 -4.02 -11.33
CA PRO A 98 -11.79 -4.39 -12.23
C PRO A 98 -12.53 -3.11 -12.61
N ALA A 99 -12.67 -2.88 -13.90
CA ALA A 99 -13.14 -1.60 -14.39
C ALA A 99 -14.63 -1.59 -14.75
N GLY A 100 -15.33 -2.71 -14.48
CA GLY A 100 -16.74 -2.87 -14.76
C GLY A 100 -17.06 -2.65 -16.24
N ASN A 101 -17.63 -1.48 -16.55
CA ASN A 101 -18.11 -1.07 -17.87
C ASN A 101 -17.19 -0.09 -18.62
N ALA A 102 -16.03 0.29 -18.08
CA ALA A 102 -15.16 1.23 -18.78
C ALA A 102 -14.62 0.63 -20.10
N THR A 103 -14.40 1.45 -21.13
CA THR A 103 -13.68 1.04 -22.34
C THR A 103 -12.18 1.12 -22.05
N ILE A 104 -11.55 -0.03 -21.80
CA ILE A 104 -10.19 -0.15 -21.24
C ILE A 104 -9.32 -0.94 -22.23
N PRO A 105 -7.98 -0.84 -22.19
CA PRO A 105 -7.08 -1.75 -22.90
C PRO A 105 -7.36 -3.25 -22.69
N THR A 106 -7.94 -3.63 -21.55
CA THR A 106 -8.27 -5.02 -21.22
C THR A 106 -9.75 -5.16 -20.86
N SER A 107 -10.40 -6.20 -21.36
CA SER A 107 -11.82 -6.52 -21.09
C SER A 107 -12.17 -6.73 -19.61
N GLN A 108 -11.15 -7.00 -18.78
CA GLN A 108 -11.27 -7.34 -17.36
C GLN A 108 -10.82 -6.21 -16.41
N GLY A 109 -10.38 -5.07 -16.94
CA GLY A 109 -9.94 -3.93 -16.13
C GLY A 109 -8.48 -3.53 -16.31
N TYR A 110 -7.99 -2.77 -15.34
CA TYR A 110 -6.63 -2.25 -15.31
C TYR A 110 -5.75 -3.12 -14.43
N PHE A 111 -4.54 -3.36 -14.89
CA PHE A 111 -3.52 -4.04 -14.11
C PHE A 111 -2.30 -3.16 -13.90
N PHE A 112 -1.68 -3.29 -12.74
CA PHE A 112 -0.48 -2.55 -12.38
C PHE A 112 0.49 -3.43 -11.61
N HIS A 113 1.79 -3.28 -11.82
CA HIS A 113 2.73 -3.73 -10.79
C HIS A 113 2.51 -2.91 -9.51
N PHE A 114 2.74 -3.53 -8.36
CA PHE A 114 2.57 -2.86 -7.06
C PHE A 114 3.35 -1.53 -6.98
N ALA A 115 4.60 -1.52 -7.45
CA ALA A 115 5.45 -0.33 -7.48
C ALA A 115 5.09 0.68 -8.59
N CYS A 116 4.32 0.25 -9.59
CA CYS A 116 3.86 1.06 -10.71
C CYS A 116 2.53 1.75 -10.44
N PHE A 117 1.80 1.38 -9.37
CA PHE A 117 0.55 2.02 -8.97
C PHE A 117 0.77 3.39 -8.30
N LYS A 118 1.22 4.34 -9.12
CA LYS A 118 1.52 5.74 -8.76
C LYS A 118 1.27 6.64 -9.96
N CYS A 119 1.22 7.95 -9.73
CA CYS A 119 1.00 8.91 -10.79
C CYS A 119 2.15 8.89 -11.81
N TRP A 120 1.82 8.86 -13.10
CA TRP A 120 2.81 8.90 -14.17
C TRP A 120 3.55 10.24 -14.22
N ARG A 121 2.90 11.37 -13.94
CA ARG A 121 3.51 12.70 -14.02
C ARG A 121 4.40 13.01 -12.82
N CYS A 122 3.84 13.04 -11.61
CA CYS A 122 4.59 13.41 -10.41
C CYS A 122 5.32 12.25 -9.71
N LYS A 123 5.12 11.00 -10.15
CA LYS A 123 5.72 9.79 -9.57
C LYS A 123 5.41 9.56 -8.08
N TYR A 124 4.44 10.29 -7.54
CA TYR A 124 3.92 10.11 -6.18
C TYR A 124 2.68 9.22 -6.15
N ARG A 125 2.35 8.75 -4.95
CA ARG A 125 1.19 7.92 -4.66
C ARG A 125 -0.12 8.58 -5.07
N LEU A 126 -1.09 7.74 -5.37
CA LEU A 126 -2.45 8.16 -5.70
C LEU A 126 -3.21 8.46 -4.40
N MET A 127 -3.70 9.68 -4.24
CA MET A 127 -4.52 10.04 -3.10
C MET A 127 -5.86 9.32 -3.17
N HIS A 128 -6.34 8.80 -2.04
CA HIS A 128 -7.56 8.00 -1.93
C HIS A 128 -7.60 6.76 -2.84
N ASN A 129 -6.46 6.28 -3.33
CA ASN A 129 -6.35 5.16 -4.27
C ASN A 129 -7.20 5.33 -5.55
N LYS A 130 -7.45 6.59 -5.96
CA LYS A 130 -8.16 6.92 -7.20
C LYS A 130 -7.18 7.50 -8.21
N PHE A 131 -7.37 7.17 -9.48
CA PHE A 131 -6.58 7.69 -10.59
C PHE A 131 -7.49 8.08 -11.76
N TYR A 132 -6.95 8.94 -12.62
CA TYR A 132 -7.52 9.25 -13.92
C TYR A 132 -6.70 8.54 -15.00
N SER A 133 -7.36 7.85 -15.91
CA SER A 133 -6.73 7.39 -17.15
C SER A 133 -6.63 8.57 -18.10
N LYS A 134 -5.40 8.98 -18.42
CA LYS A 134 -5.13 10.03 -19.40
C LYS A 134 -3.94 9.61 -20.25
N ASP A 135 -4.10 9.66 -21.58
CA ASP A 135 -3.07 9.30 -22.56
C ASP A 135 -2.53 7.87 -22.36
N GLY A 136 -3.41 6.93 -22.01
CA GLY A 136 -3.03 5.53 -21.73
C GLY A 136 -2.19 5.34 -20.47
N ARG A 137 -2.19 6.30 -19.54
CA ARG A 137 -1.41 6.25 -18.29
C ARG A 137 -2.25 6.67 -17.10
N ALA A 138 -1.84 6.28 -15.89
CA ALA A 138 -2.53 6.65 -14.65
C ALA A 138 -2.00 7.97 -14.07
N TRP A 139 -2.90 8.93 -13.87
CA TRP A 139 -2.61 10.25 -13.30
C TRP A 139 -3.30 10.41 -11.95
N CYS A 140 -2.67 11.12 -11.02
CA CYS A 140 -3.38 11.57 -9.82
C CYS A 140 -4.31 12.74 -10.17
N VAL A 141 -5.33 12.93 -9.33
CA VAL A 141 -6.34 14.00 -9.49
C VAL A 141 -5.69 15.38 -9.70
N SER A 142 -4.70 15.73 -8.88
CA SER A 142 -4.02 17.02 -9.00
C SER A 142 -3.30 17.19 -10.34
N CYS A 143 -2.58 16.17 -10.80
CA CYS A 143 -1.87 16.21 -12.07
C CYS A 143 -2.81 16.24 -13.28
N ALA A 144 -3.94 15.52 -13.19
CA ALA A 144 -4.95 15.48 -14.26
C ALA A 144 -5.63 16.84 -14.43
N LEU A 145 -5.92 17.54 -13.33
CA LEU A 145 -6.54 18.87 -13.31
C LEU A 145 -5.53 20.02 -13.50
N GLY A 146 -4.24 19.74 -13.66
CA GLY A 146 -3.21 20.77 -13.81
C GLY A 146 -2.93 21.60 -12.54
N ARG A 147 -3.29 21.09 -11.36
CA ARG A 147 -2.99 21.74 -10.08
C ARG A 147 -1.53 21.50 -9.67
N ASP A 148 -1.04 22.36 -8.78
CA ASP A 148 0.30 22.22 -8.20
C ASP A 148 0.49 20.87 -7.49
N ILE A 149 1.70 20.33 -7.65
CA ILE A 149 2.08 19.04 -7.08
C ILE A 149 2.32 19.22 -5.58
N ARG A 150 1.43 18.67 -4.77
CA ARG A 150 1.62 18.58 -3.31
C ARG A 150 2.38 17.31 -2.97
N VAL A 151 3.57 17.46 -2.36
CA VAL A 151 4.35 16.33 -1.86
C VAL A 151 3.58 15.66 -0.71
N PRO A 152 3.31 14.34 -0.76
CA PRO A 152 2.62 13.65 0.31
C PRO A 152 3.45 13.66 1.61
N THR A 153 2.80 13.83 2.77
CA THR A 153 3.52 13.78 4.06
C THR A 153 3.89 12.37 4.52
N ARG A 154 3.16 11.35 4.05
CA ARG A 154 3.39 9.93 4.39
C ARG A 154 4.24 9.24 3.31
N ARG A 155 3.90 8.01 2.89
CA ARG A 155 4.59 7.32 1.77
C ARG A 155 4.54 8.16 0.48
N TRP A 156 5.66 8.25 -0.22
CA TRP A 156 5.78 9.05 -1.44
C TRP A 156 5.57 8.23 -2.70
N HIS A 157 6.34 7.15 -2.88
CA HIS A 157 6.40 6.41 -4.14
C HIS A 157 5.56 5.12 -4.15
N THR A 158 4.82 4.85 -3.08
CA THR A 158 3.96 3.67 -2.95
C THR A 158 2.59 4.09 -2.42
N SER A 159 1.54 3.61 -3.09
CA SER A 159 0.15 3.84 -2.69
C SER A 159 -0.28 2.82 -1.63
N TYR A 160 -1.34 3.14 -0.89
CA TYR A 160 -1.89 2.25 0.14
C TYR A 160 -2.92 1.32 -0.50
N VAL A 161 -2.47 0.40 -1.34
CA VAL A 161 -3.33 -0.51 -2.11
C VAL A 161 -3.02 -1.95 -1.74
N ASN A 162 -4.05 -2.80 -1.78
CA ASN A 162 -3.88 -4.24 -1.64
C ASN A 162 -3.42 -4.85 -2.96
N THR A 163 -2.69 -5.95 -2.88
CA THR A 163 -2.32 -6.76 -4.04
C THR A 163 -3.55 -7.50 -4.59
N HIS A 164 -3.43 -7.96 -5.84
CA HIS A 164 -4.53 -8.55 -6.60
C HIS A 164 -5.76 -7.62 -6.60
N ARG A 165 -6.99 -8.16 -6.67
CA ARG A 165 -8.24 -7.40 -6.56
C ARG A 165 -8.79 -7.32 -5.13
N THR A 166 -8.03 -7.69 -4.10
CA THR A 166 -8.55 -7.84 -2.72
C THR A 166 -9.16 -6.54 -2.18
N GLY A 167 -8.56 -5.39 -2.47
CA GLY A 167 -9.10 -4.09 -2.08
C GLY A 167 -10.31 -3.62 -2.92
N SER A 168 -10.48 -4.18 -4.12
CA SER A 168 -11.57 -3.85 -5.04
C SER A 168 -12.68 -4.90 -5.06
N ARG A 169 -12.55 -6.01 -4.31
CA ARG A 169 -13.53 -7.12 -4.27
C ARG A 169 -14.87 -6.71 -3.66
N MET A 170 -14.84 -5.74 -2.74
CA MET A 170 -16.01 -5.27 -2.00
C MET A 170 -16.93 -4.38 -2.86
N SER A 171 -16.54 -4.07 -4.10
CA SER A 171 -17.32 -3.25 -5.02
C SER A 171 -17.24 -3.81 -6.44
N GLY A 172 -18.27 -3.56 -7.24
CA GLY A 172 -18.34 -4.05 -8.62
C GLY A 172 -19.64 -4.79 -8.88
N HIS A 173 -19.54 -5.88 -9.62
CA HIS A 173 -20.69 -6.70 -9.99
C HIS A 173 -20.87 -7.84 -8.99
N PHE A 174 -22.12 -8.08 -8.60
CA PHE A 174 -22.54 -9.16 -7.72
C PHE A 174 -23.59 -10.00 -8.45
N PHE A 175 -23.83 -11.21 -7.96
CA PHE A 175 -24.93 -12.03 -8.44
C PHE A 175 -26.25 -11.62 -7.75
N PRO A 176 -27.39 -11.57 -8.46
CA PRO A 176 -27.51 -11.64 -9.92
C PRO A 176 -27.06 -10.34 -10.58
N ARG A 177 -26.41 -10.44 -11.73
CA ARG A 177 -25.99 -9.25 -12.50
C ARG A 177 -27.17 -8.53 -13.17
N HIS A 178 -28.13 -9.29 -13.67
CA HIS A 178 -29.30 -8.81 -14.40
C HIS A 178 -30.56 -9.54 -13.93
N ALA A 179 -31.72 -8.85 -13.94
CA ALA A 179 -32.97 -9.39 -13.39
C ALA A 179 -33.42 -10.71 -14.06
N HIS A 180 -33.28 -10.82 -15.39
CA HIS A 180 -33.66 -12.02 -16.15
C HIS A 180 -32.90 -13.29 -15.73
N GLN A 181 -31.76 -13.16 -15.04
CA GLN A 181 -31.01 -14.32 -14.55
C GLN A 181 -31.71 -15.00 -13.36
N MET A 182 -32.49 -14.23 -12.60
CA MET A 182 -33.35 -14.78 -11.55
C MET A 182 -34.60 -15.40 -12.13
N GLU A 183 -35.19 -14.77 -13.15
CA GLU A 183 -36.32 -15.33 -13.87
C GLU A 183 -35.97 -16.70 -14.47
N PHE A 184 -34.78 -16.84 -15.08
CA PHE A 184 -34.24 -18.13 -15.51
C PHE A 184 -34.18 -19.16 -14.37
N LEU A 185 -33.65 -18.78 -13.21
CA LEU A 185 -33.51 -19.73 -12.09
C LEU A 185 -34.87 -20.20 -11.54
N PHE A 186 -35.90 -19.35 -11.63
CA PHE A 186 -37.23 -19.63 -11.08
C PHE A 186 -38.24 -20.16 -12.11
N ASP A 187 -37.96 -20.06 -13.41
CA ASP A 187 -38.83 -20.62 -14.46
C ASP A 187 -38.49 -22.10 -14.68
N PRO A 188 -39.40 -23.03 -14.34
CA PRO A 188 -39.19 -24.46 -14.57
C PRO A 188 -39.10 -24.84 -16.06
N ASN A 189 -39.43 -23.93 -16.98
CA ASN A 189 -39.44 -24.17 -18.43
C ASN A 189 -38.26 -23.54 -19.18
N SER A 190 -37.32 -22.91 -18.46
CA SER A 190 -36.16 -22.25 -19.06
C SER A 190 -35.01 -23.18 -19.40
#